data_AF-A0A496S100-F1
#
_entry.id   AF-A0A496S100-F1
#
_cell.length_a   1.000
_cell.length_b   1.000
_cell.length_c   1.000
_cell.angle_alpha   90.00
_cell.angle_beta   90.00
_cell.angle_gamma   90.00
#
_symmetry.space_group_name_H-M   'P 1'
#
loop_
_entity.id
_entity.type
_entity.pdbx_description
1 polymer ?
#
loop_
_entity_poly.entity_id
_entity_poly.type
_entity_poly.pdbx_seq_one_letter_code
_entity_poly.pdbx_strand_id
1 'polypeptide(L)' 'MFREYQTVSQIQGPLLVVKKIEGVKYAELAEVILPQGERRFGKVLEVTEDLAIIQIFEGTRGLD' A
#
# COMPACT_ATOMS: atom_id res chain seq x y z
N MET A 1 6.64 -14.08 -6.47
CA MET A 1 5.44 -14.48 -5.70
C MET A 1 4.92 -13.22 -5.04
N PHE A 2 3.61 -12.96 -5.10
CA PHE A 2 3.02 -11.78 -4.47
C PHE A 2 2.86 -12.03 -2.97
N ARG A 3 3.11 -11.01 -2.14
CA ARG A 3 2.87 -11.04 -0.70
C ARG A 3 1.65 -10.16 -0.39
N GLU A 4 0.78 -10.65 0.47
CA GLU A 4 -0.41 -9.92 0.92
C GLU A 4 -0.16 -9.36 2.32
N TYR A 5 -0.56 -8.11 2.54
CA TYR A 5 -0.43 -7.41 3.82
C TYR A 5 -1.77 -6.83 4.23
N GLN A 6 -2.21 -7.13 5.46
CA GLN A 6 -3.40 -6.54 6.09
C GLN A 6 -2.99 -5.61 7.25
N THR A 7 -1.79 -5.03 7.14
CA THR A 7 -1.10 -4.26 8.17
C THR A 7 -1.00 -2.78 7.79
N VAL A 8 -2.03 -2.27 7.11
CA VAL A 8 -2.19 -0.84 6.86
C VAL A 8 -2.29 -0.13 8.20
N SER A 9 -1.38 0.81 8.42
CA SER A 9 -1.23 1.51 9.71
C SER A 9 -1.67 2.96 9.65
N GLN A 10 -1.66 3.58 8.47
CA GLN A 10 -2.10 4.95 8.30
C GLN A 10 -2.45 5.24 6.84
N ILE A 11 -3.39 6.16 6.65
CA ILE A 11 -3.75 6.76 5.37
C ILE A 11 -3.61 8.28 5.51
N GLN A 12 -2.82 8.92 4.64
CA GLN A 12 -2.62 10.37 4.64
C GLN A 12 -2.68 10.92 3.21
N GLY A 13 -3.73 11.66 2.87
CA GLY A 13 -3.93 12.12 1.50
C GLY A 13 -3.88 10.92 0.53
N PRO A 14 -3.08 10.94 -0.54
CA PRO A 14 -2.96 9.81 -1.47
C PRO A 14 -2.03 8.68 -0.99
N LEU A 15 -1.46 8.78 0.22
CA LEU A 15 -0.44 7.88 0.73
C LEU A 15 -1.02 6.84 1.70
N LEU A 16 -0.51 5.62 1.59
CA LEU A 16 -0.82 4.49 2.43
C LEU A 16 0.45 3.99 3.10
N VAL A 17 0.42 3.76 4.41
CA VAL A 17 1.57 3.31 5.19
C VAL A 17 1.32 1.88 5.65
N VAL A 18 2.13 0.94 5.17
CA VAL A 18 2.04 -0.50 5.50
C VAL A 18 3.22 -0.90 6.39
N LYS A 19 2.95 -1.60 7.49
CA LYS A 19 3.98 -2.10 8.42
C LYS A 19 4.19 -3.60 8.29
N LYS A 20 5.26 -4.11 8.89
CA LYS A 20 5.62 -5.55 8.89
C LYS A 20 5.77 -6.09 7.46
N ILE A 21 6.29 -5.24 6.57
CA ILE A 21 6.62 -5.63 5.20
C ILE A 21 7.88 -6.49 5.19
N GLU A 22 8.06 -7.29 4.14
CA GLU A 22 9.25 -8.10 3.97
C GLU A 22 9.52 -8.28 2.47
N GLY A 23 10.67 -7.79 2.01
CA GLY A 23 11.09 -7.95 0.61
C GLY A 23 10.37 -7.05 -0.40
N VAL A 24 9.60 -6.06 0.05
CA VAL A 24 9.06 -4.99 -0.79
C VAL A 24 10.20 -4.08 -1.26
N LYS A 25 10.12 -3.56 -2.48
CA LYS A 25 11.16 -2.69 -3.05
C LYS A 25 10.60 -1.36 -3.52
N TYR A 26 11.48 -0.37 -3.56
CA TYR A 26 11.19 0.91 -4.17
C TYR A 26 10.68 0.74 -5.61
N ALA A 27 9.69 1.56 -5.98
CA ALA A 27 9.03 1.58 -7.28
C ALA A 27 8.27 0.30 -7.69
N GLU A 28 8.10 -0.68 -6.79
CA GLU A 28 7.19 -1.79 -7.04
C GLU A 28 5.73 -1.32 -7.15
N LEU A 29 4.97 -2.01 -8.00
CA LEU A 29 3.54 -1.83 -8.09
C LEU A 29 2.85 -2.60 -6.96
N ALA A 30 1.90 -1.94 -6.31
CA ALA A 30 1.05 -2.52 -5.29
C ALA A 30 -0.40 -2.55 -5.79
N GLU A 31 -1.11 -3.61 -5.42
CA GLU A 31 -2.56 -3.73 -5.56
C GLU A 31 -3.18 -3.63 -4.16
N VAL A 32 -4.21 -2.79 -4.02
CA VAL A 32 -4.97 -2.63 -2.79
C VAL A 32 -6.40 -3.10 -3.05
N ILE A 33 -6.85 -4.05 -2.24
CA ILE A 33 -8.20 -4.63 -2.32
C ILE A 33 -9.03 -4.07 -1.18
N LEU A 34 -10.11 -3.37 -1.51
CA LEU A 34 -11.06 -2.83 -0.54
C LEU A 34 -11.97 -3.95 -0.01
N PRO A 35 -12.60 -3.79 1.17
CA PRO A 35 -13.55 -4.78 1.71
C PRO A 35 -14.71 -5.13 0.74
N GLN A 36 -15.06 -4.20 -0.14
CA GLN A 36 -16.12 -4.36 -1.14
C GLN A 36 -15.65 -5.11 -2.41
N GLY A 37 -14.36 -5.45 -2.49
CA GLY A 37 -13.73 -6.13 -3.64
C GLY A 37 -13.20 -5.18 -4.73
N GLU A 38 -13.38 -3.86 -4.58
CA GLU A 38 -12.76 -2.87 -5.47
C GLU A 38 -11.23 -2.97 -5.38
N ARG A 39 -10.56 -2.88 -6.54
CA ARG A 39 -9.10 -2.94 -6.66
C ARG A 39 -8.58 -1.57 -7.04
N ARG A 40 -7.50 -1.16 -6.38
CA ARG A 40 -6.77 0.07 -6.68
C ARG A 40 -5.28 -0.23 -6.83
N PHE A 41 -4.62 0.61 -7.61
CA PHE A 41 -3.20 0.44 -7.87
C PHE A 41 -2.40 1.57 -7.24
N GLY A 42 -1.20 1.20 -6.80
CA GLY A 42 -0.27 2.16 -6.25
C GLY A 42 1.17 1.81 -6.57
N LYS A 43 2.06 2.71 -6.18
CA LYS A 43 3.50 2.57 -6.32
C LYS A 43 4.18 2.78 -4.98
N VAL A 44 5.14 1.92 -4.67
CA VAL A 44 6.02 2.10 -3.51
C VAL A 44 6.93 3.30 -3.75
N LEU A 45 6.82 4.31 -2.90
CA LEU A 45 7.64 5.54 -2.94
C LEU A 45 8.81 5.48 -1.97
N GLU A 46 8.65 4.79 -0.85
CA GLU A 46 9.68 4.66 0.17
C GLU A 46 9.56 3.30 0.84
N VAL A 47 10.71 2.72 1.20
CA VAL A 47 10.77 1.44 1.90
C VAL A 47 11.90 1.47 2.92
N THR A 48 11.59 0.99 4.12
CA THR A 48 12.56 0.70 5.18
C THR A 48 12.60 -0.83 5.39
N GLU A 49 13.22 -1.30 6.48
CA GLU A 49 13.23 -2.72 6.81
C GLU A 49 11.82 -3.27 7.09
N ASP A 50 10.94 -2.46 7.71
CA ASP A 50 9.64 -2.90 8.25
C ASP A 50 8.44 -2.08 7.76
N LEU A 51 8.66 -1.04 6.96
CA LEU A 51 7.62 -0.11 6.51
C LEU A 51 7.73 0.17 5.00
N ALA A 52 6.57 0.29 4.35
CA ALA A 52 6.47 0.79 2.98
C ALA A 52 5.46 1.94 2.90
N ILE A 53 5.82 2.98 2.17
CA ILE A 53 4.92 4.08 1.80
C ILE A 53 4.48 3.87 0.35
N ILE A 54 3.17 3.79 0.13
CA ILE A 54 2.55 3.50 -1.16
C ILE A 54 1.69 4.70 -1.56
N GLN A 55 1.90 5.25 -2.74
CA GLN A 55 0.99 6.24 -3.32
C GLN A 55 -0.08 5.53 -4.15
N ILE A 56 -1.35 5.80 -3.86
CA ILE A 56 -2.50 5.24 -4.60
C ILE A 56 -2.85 6.17 -5.77
N PHE A 57 -2.96 5.62 -6.98
CA PHE A 57 -3.21 6.42 -8.20
C PHE A 57 -4.63 6.96 -8.27
N GLU A 58 -5.61 6.13 -7.91
CA GLU A 58 -7.04 6.50 -7.88
C GLU A 58 -7.40 7.31 -6.62
N GLY A 59 -6.44 7.56 -5.73
CA GLY A 59 -6.64 8.16 -4.42
C GLY A 59 -7.15 7.17 -3.38
N THR A 60 -7.35 7.67 -2.16
CA THR A 60 -7.53 6.83 -0.95
C THR A 60 -8.95 6.85 -0.38
N ARG A 61 -9.91 7.47 -1.09
CA ARG A 61 -11.30 7.57 -0.62
C ARG A 61 -11.92 6.18 -0.42
N GLY A 62 -12.43 5.88 0.78
CA GLY A 62 -13.03 4.57 1.09
C GLY A 62 -12.02 3.49 1.44
N LEU A 63 -10.76 3.86 1.72
CA LEU A 63 -9.76 2.98 2.33
C LEU A 63 -9.74 3.09 3.87
N ASP A 64 -10.46 4.06 4.44
CA ASP A 64 -10.63 4.30 5.87
C ASP A 64 -11.52 3.25 6.58
#